data_AF-A0A2M7U4R1-F1
#
_entry.id   AF-A0A2M7U4R1-F1
#
_cell.length_a   1.000
_cell.length_b   1.000
_cell.length_c   1.000
_cell.angle_alpha   90.00
_cell.angle_beta   90.00
_cell.angle_gamma   90.00
#
_symmetry.space_group_name_H-M   'P 1'
#
loop_
_entity.id
_entity.type
_entity.pdbx_description
1 polymer ?
#
loop_
_entity_poly.entity_id
_entity_poly.type
_entity_poly.pdbx_seq_one_letter_code
_entity_poly.pdbx_strand_id
1 'polypeptide(L)'
;MKILMLTPYLPYPPASGGQIRTLYLLKYLSKNHSITLVSLYKDEKERPYAKHLLSYCDEIHLCKRAKNPWKIENIFKSVFSDQPFL
;
A
#
# COMPACT_ATOMS: atom_id res chain seq x y z
N MET A 1 -18.18 8.81 -8.33
CA MET A 1 -16.87 9.04 -8.96
C MET A 1 -15.99 7.82 -8.74
N LYS A 2 -15.02 7.56 -9.62
CA LYS A 2 -14.01 6.51 -9.47
C LYS A 2 -12.73 7.12 -8.90
N ILE A 3 -12.18 6.53 -7.83
CA ILE A 3 -10.99 7.02 -7.13
C ILE A 3 -9.92 5.94 -7.17
N LEU A 4 -8.72 6.31 -7.64
CA LEU A 4 -7.52 5.51 -7.44
C LEU A 4 -6.83 6.00 -6.16
N MET A 5 -6.84 5.16 -5.11
CA MET A 5 -6.22 5.49 -3.83
C MET A 5 -4.85 4.82 -3.73
N LEU A 6 -3.78 5.61 -3.66
CA LEU A 6 -2.40 5.13 -3.54
C LEU A 6 -1.93 5.25 -2.08
N THR A 7 -1.48 4.15 -1.47
CA THR A 7 -1.04 4.14 -0.07
C THR A 7 0.36 3.55 0.12
N PRO A 8 1.24 4.19 0.91
CA PRO A 8 2.62 3.74 1.11
C PRO A 8 2.76 2.50 2.01
N TYR A 9 1.64 2.05 2.57
CA TYR A 9 1.49 0.86 3.40
C TYR A 9 0.03 0.39 3.37
N LEU A 10 -0.21 -0.86 3.75
CA LEU A 10 -1.56 -1.40 3.87
C LEU A 10 -2.32 -0.67 4.99
N PRO A 11 -3.53 -0.14 4.74
CA PRO A 11 -4.30 0.59 5.76
C PRO A 11 -4.79 -0.27 6.93
N TYR A 12 -4.77 -1.61 6.81
CA TYR A 12 -5.27 -2.54 7.82
C TYR A 12 -4.32 -3.74 8.00
N PRO A 13 -4.11 -4.24 9.24
CA PRO A 13 -4.53 -3.63 10.50
C PRO A 13 -3.73 -2.34 10.76
N PRO A 14 -4.37 -1.27 11.27
CA PRO A 14 -3.67 -0.02 11.49
C PRO A 14 -2.76 -0.13 12.71
N ALA A 15 -1.48 0.19 12.53
CA ALA A 15 -0.45 0.22 13.58
C ALA A 15 0.18 1.62 13.76
N SER A 16 -0.24 2.61 12.95
CA SER A 16 0.28 3.98 12.99
C SER A 16 -0.82 5.00 12.73
N GLY A 17 -0.63 6.24 13.18
CA GLY A 17 -1.59 7.34 12.91
C GLY A 17 -1.86 7.55 11.42
N GLY A 18 -0.84 7.35 10.58
CA GLY A 18 -0.98 7.42 9.13
C GLY A 18 -1.88 6.30 8.56
N GLN A 19 -1.75 5.06 9.05
CA GLN A 19 -2.65 3.96 8.67
C GLN A 19 -4.07 4.20 9.16
N ILE A 20 -4.24 4.68 10.40
CA ILE A 20 -5.55 5.03 10.97
C ILE A 20 -6.24 6.05 10.07
N ARG A 21 -5.60 7.19 9.78
CA ARG A 21 -6.17 8.23 8.90
C ARG A 21 -6.56 7.66 7.54
N THR A 22 -5.68 6.88 6.93
CA THR A 22 -5.90 6.29 5.61
C THR A 22 -7.10 5.35 5.61
N LEU A 23 -7.22 4.49 6.64
CA LEU A 23 -8.34 3.55 6.77
C LEU A 23 -9.68 4.28 6.96
N TYR A 24 -9.74 5.30 7.81
CA TYR A 24 -10.98 6.05 8.02
C TYR A 24 -11.37 6.90 6.81
N LEU A 25 -10.39 7.46 6.10
CA LEU A 25 -10.63 8.15 4.83
C LEU A 25 -11.21 7.19 3.77
N LEU A 26 -10.62 6.00 3.64
CA LEU A 26 -11.11 4.95 2.75
C LEU A 26 -12.57 4.60 3.08
N LYS A 27 -12.88 4.33 4.36
CA LYS A 27 -14.24 4.03 4.84
C LYS A 27 -15.24 5.16 4.57
N TYR A 28 -14.80 6.41 4.66
CA TYR A 28 -15.66 7.56 4.41
C TYR A 28 -15.96 7.72 2.93
N LEU A 29 -14.92 7.67 2.08
CA LEU A 29 -15.03 7.83 0.64
C LEU A 29 -15.80 6.67 -0.02
N SER A 30 -15.63 5.44 0.47
CA SER A 30 -16.28 4.25 -0.09
C SER A 30 -17.81 4.30 -0.02
N LYS A 31 -18.38 5.19 0.82
CA LYS A 31 -19.84 5.36 0.91
C LYS A 31 -20.47 5.87 -0.38
N ASN A 32 -19.76 6.72 -1.11
CA ASN A 32 -20.29 7.46 -2.27
C ASN A 32 -19.40 7.33 -3.52
N HIS A 33 -18.30 6.58 -3.42
CA HIS A 33 -17.30 6.47 -4.48
C HIS A 33 -16.86 5.01 -4.66
N SER A 34 -16.61 4.67 -5.92
CA SER A 34 -15.96 3.43 -6.34
C SER A 34 -14.46 3.62 -6.18
N ILE A 35 -13.79 2.72 -5.45
CA ILE A 35 -12.39 2.88 -5.07
C ILE A 35 -11.58 1.67 -5.56
N THR A 36 -10.52 1.96 -6.32
CA THR A 36 -9.42 1.03 -6.57
C THR A 36 -8.28 1.39 -5.64
N LEU A 37 -7.89 0.47 -4.75
CA LEU A 37 -6.78 0.67 -3.83
C LEU A 37 -5.50 0.07 -4.41
N VAL A 38 -4.44 0.86 -4.49
CA VAL A 38 -3.07 0.36 -4.72
C VAL A 38 -2.27 0.61 -3.47
N SER A 39 -1.80 -0.46 -2.82
CA SER A 39 -1.10 -0.36 -1.55
C SER A 39 0.23 -1.09 -1.57
N LEU A 40 1.24 -0.46 -1.00
CA LEU A 40 2.51 -1.13 -0.74
C LEU A 40 2.41 -2.05 0.49
N TYR A 41 3.14 -3.16 0.50
CA TYR A 41 3.30 -4.04 1.66
C TYR A 41 4.76 -4.50 1.78
N LYS A 42 5.24 -4.82 2.99
CA LYS A 42 6.64 -5.20 3.24
C LYS A 42 6.80 -6.71 3.46
N ASP A 43 5.87 -7.31 4.21
CA ASP A 43 5.92 -8.70 4.64
C ASP A 43 4.77 -9.49 4.00
N GLU A 44 5.03 -10.72 3.52
CA GLU A 44 3.99 -11.53 2.87
C GLU A 44 2.83 -11.83 3.84
N LYS A 45 3.08 -11.80 5.15
CA LYS A 45 2.05 -11.92 6.19
C LYS A 45 1.02 -10.80 6.16
N GLU A 46 1.33 -9.66 5.54
CA GLU A 46 0.40 -8.53 5.42
C GLU A 46 -0.64 -8.75 4.31
N ARG A 47 -0.31 -9.49 3.24
CA ARG A 47 -1.19 -9.64 2.07
C ARG A 47 -2.58 -10.18 2.42
N PRO A 48 -2.74 -11.19 3.29
CA PRO A 48 -4.06 -11.67 3.67
C PRO A 48 -4.94 -10.60 4.32
N TYR A 49 -4.38 -9.53 4.87
CA TYR A 49 -5.16 -8.47 5.49
C TYR A 49 -5.93 -7.60 4.48
N ALA A 50 -5.51 -7.59 3.21
CA ALA A 50 -6.22 -6.86 2.16
C ALA A 50 -7.68 -7.32 2.00
N LYS A 51 -7.99 -8.58 2.33
CA LYS A 51 -9.38 -9.09 2.29
C LYS A 51 -10.34 -8.29 3.18
N HIS A 52 -9.85 -7.68 4.26
CA HIS A 52 -10.66 -6.86 5.16
C HIS A 52 -11.01 -5.49 4.57
N LEU A 53 -10.36 -5.11 3.48
CA LEU A 53 -10.58 -3.84 2.78
C LEU A 53 -11.50 -4.00 1.55
N LEU A 54 -11.84 -5.24 1.16
CA LEU A 54 -12.73 -5.52 0.02
C LEU A 54 -14.15 -4.97 0.24
N SER A 55 -14.57 -4.74 1.48
CA SER A 55 -15.85 -4.08 1.77
C SER A 55 -15.84 -2.57 1.49
N TYR A 56 -14.67 -1.99 1.23
CA TYR A 56 -14.50 -0.55 0.98
C TYR A 56 -13.89 -0.24 -0.40
N CYS A 57 -13.48 -1.26 -1.16
CA CYS A 57 -12.80 -1.12 -2.45
C CYS A 57 -13.40 -2.10 -3.45
N ASP A 58 -13.55 -1.66 -4.71
CA ASP A 58 -13.96 -2.54 -5.80
C ASP A 58 -12.79 -3.43 -6.26
N GLU A 59 -11.57 -2.89 -6.19
CA GLU A 59 -10.34 -3.59 -6.55
C GLU A 59 -9.21 -3.24 -5.59
N ILE A 60 -8.31 -4.19 -5.36
CA ILE A 60 -7.11 -4.01 -4.54
C ILE A 60 -5.90 -4.58 -5.26
N HIS A 61 -4.90 -3.73 -5.49
CA HIS A 61 -3.61 -4.09 -6.07
C HIS A 61 -2.53 -3.93 -5.00
N LEU A 62 -1.81 -5.02 -4.70
CA LEU A 62 -0.76 -5.03 -3.70
C LEU A 62 0.62 -5.04 -4.36
N CYS A 63 1.45 -4.06 -4.02
CA CYS A 63 2.81 -3.95 -4.53
C CYS A 63 3.82 -4.23 -3.42
N LYS A 64 4.71 -5.20 -3.63
CA LYS A 64 5.76 -5.51 -2.65
C LYS A 64 6.79 -4.39 -2.61
N ARG A 65 7.10 -3.91 -1.41
CA ARG A 65 8.20 -2.97 -1.17
C ARG A 65 9.33 -3.64 -0.39
N ALA A 66 10.56 -3.19 -0.62
CA ALA A 66 11.72 -3.65 0.12
C ALA A 66 11.56 -3.45 1.63
N LYS A 67 11.79 -4.52 2.41
CA LYS A 67 11.82 -4.47 3.88
C LYS A 67 13.05 -3.70 4.37
N ASN A 68 14.20 -3.96 3.74
CA ASN A 68 15.49 -3.34 4.02
C ASN A 68 16.03 -2.73 2.70
N PRO A 69 15.86 -1.42 2.46
CA PRO A 69 16.35 -0.78 1.24
C PRO A 69 17.88 -0.75 1.18
N TRP A 70 18.55 -0.65 2.33
CA TRP A 70 20.02 -0.57 2.49
C TRP A 70 20.76 -1.90 2.33
N LYS A 71 20.30 -2.78 1.44
CA LYS A 71 21.10 -3.94 1.02
C LYS A 71 22.16 -3.49 0.02
N ILE A 72 23.37 -4.02 0.15
CA ILE A 72 24.48 -3.74 -0.77
C ILE A 72 24.04 -3.94 -2.23
N GLU A 73 23.30 -5.01 -2.51
CA GLU A 73 22.72 -5.29 -3.82
C GLU A 73 21.84 -4.15 -4.37
N ASN A 74 21.02 -3.53 -3.52
CA ASN A 74 20.15 -2.42 -3.95
C ASN A 74 20.96 -1.15 -4.20
N ILE A 75 22.01 -0.91 -3.41
CA ILE A 75 22.93 0.23 -3.62
C ILE A 75 23.64 0.09 -4.97
N PHE A 76 24.20 -1.09 -5.24
CA PHE A 76 24.83 -1.37 -6.53
C PHE A 76 23.82 -1.23 -7.67
N LYS A 77 22.62 -1.78 -7.55
CA LYS A 77 21.57 -1.61 -8.55
C LYS A 77 21.20 -0.14 -8.77
N SER A 78 21.05 0.67 -7.73
CA SER A 78 20.69 2.08 -7.90
C SER A 78 21.79 2.94 -8.51
N VAL A 79 23.06 2.52 -8.39
CA VAL A 79 24.19 3.23 -9.01
C VAL A 79 24.35 2.83 -10.48
N PHE A 80 24.14 1.55 -10.80
CA PHE A 80 24.37 1.01 -12.14
C PHE A 80 23.08 0.81 -12.97
N SER A 81 21.94 1.33 -12.53
CA SER A 81 20.69 1.30 -13.28
C SER A 81 19.88 2.58 -13.09
N ASP A 82 18.91 2.81 -13.98
CA ASP A 82 17.96 3.93 -13.88
C ASP A 82 16.86 3.69 -12.84
N GLN A 83 16.97 2.63 -12.03
CA GLN A 83 15.99 2.31 -10.99
C GLN A 83 16.26 3.14 -9.72
N PRO A 84 15.21 3.72 -9.10
CA PRO A 84 15.36 4.43 -7.84
C PRO A 84 15.78 3.49 -6.72
N PHE A 85 16.51 4.03 -5.74
CA PHE A 85 17.00 3.27 -4.59
C PHE A 85 15.88 2.76 -3.65
N LEU A 86 14.74 3.46 -3.60
CA LEU A 86 13.63 3.27 -2.67
C LEU A 86 12.31 2.99 -3.37
#